data_AF-A0A7C8MJH1-F1
#
_entry.id   AF-A0A7C8MJH1-F1
#
_cell.length_a   1.000
_cell.length_b   1.000
_cell.length_c   1.000
_cell.angle_alpha   90.00
_cell.angle_beta   90.00
_cell.angle_gamma   90.00
#
_symmetry.space_group_name_H-M   'P 1'
#
loop_
_entity.id
_entity.type
_entity.pdbx_description
1 polymer ?
#
loop_
_entity_poly.entity_id
_entity_poly.type
_entity_poly.pdbx_seq_one_letter_code
_entity_poly.pdbx_strand_id
1 'polypeptide(L)'
;MAYLERHHGFQVRWTDNLTEHLTVDWTYKTVTVYEHLICLWNHLETDAAIIPKAVLEEAIDTLNLLFPSESRETQDYLQKRGRTFWKLGYCKGRRDLEVGRYFYWGNNVQQLMDIIDEPKTGFQQFKLDKERKNILEFATFWTAAAVAFLTILSFLFGTVATVYTVKQYNVAIATYNLQLAQACATQEIFLPQYCS
;
A
#
# COMPACT_ATOMS: atom_id res chain seq x y z
N MET A 1 5.86 10.51 12.22
CA MET A 1 5.16 9.59 13.14
C MET A 1 3.76 9.18 12.71
N ALA A 2 2.79 10.11 12.55
CA ALA A 2 1.43 9.76 12.12
C ALA A 2 1.37 8.91 10.84
N TYR A 3 2.28 9.19 9.89
CA TYR A 3 2.44 8.42 8.66
C TYR A 3 2.82 6.95 8.92
N LEU A 4 3.78 6.69 9.81
CA LEU A 4 4.26 5.35 10.14
C LEU A 4 3.16 4.47 10.72
N GLU A 5 2.33 5.04 11.60
CA GLU A 5 1.22 4.27 12.18
C GLU A 5 0.14 3.96 11.17
N ARG A 6 -0.14 4.91 10.28
CA ARG A 6 -1.21 4.76 9.29
C ARG A 6 -0.86 3.82 8.14
N HIS A 7 0.41 3.79 7.74
CA HIS A 7 0.86 3.14 6.51
C HIS A 7 1.75 1.92 6.72
N HIS A 8 2.50 1.85 7.82
CA HIS A 8 3.43 0.75 8.12
C HIS A 8 3.01 -0.06 9.36
N GLY A 9 1.93 0.36 10.04
CA GLY A 9 1.39 -0.33 11.21
C GLY A 9 2.26 -0.24 12.46
N PHE A 10 3.23 0.67 12.48
CA PHE A 10 4.04 0.93 13.67
C PHE A 10 3.25 1.69 14.72
N GLN A 11 3.57 1.53 16.00
CA GLN A 11 2.98 2.32 17.09
C GLN A 11 4.04 3.14 17.79
N VAL A 12 3.74 4.40 18.10
CA VAL A 12 4.64 5.23 18.90
C VAL A 12 4.40 4.98 20.38
N ARG A 13 5.44 4.48 21.07
CA ARG A 13 5.51 4.31 22.53
C ARG A 13 6.29 5.47 23.13
N TRP A 14 5.72 6.12 24.14
CA TRP A 14 6.42 7.20 24.85
C TRP A 14 7.30 6.62 25.96
N THR A 15 8.46 7.22 26.20
CA THR A 15 9.39 6.83 27.28
C THR A 15 9.93 8.07 27.99
N ASP A 16 10.28 7.89 29.26
CA ASP A 16 10.97 8.88 30.08
C ASP A 16 12.48 8.62 30.07
N ASN A 17 12.94 7.60 29.35
CA ASN A 17 14.34 7.23 29.22
C ASN A 17 14.93 7.73 27.89
N LEU A 18 15.89 8.65 27.97
CA LEU A 18 16.54 9.22 26.78
C LEU A 18 17.34 8.17 25.98
N THR A 19 17.87 7.13 26.62
CA THR A 19 18.65 6.10 25.90
C THR A 19 17.78 5.23 24.98
N GLU A 20 16.49 5.15 25.28
CA GLU A 20 15.51 4.41 24.47
C GLU A 20 14.92 5.27 23.35
N HIS A 21 15.26 6.56 23.29
CA HIS A 21 14.77 7.46 22.25
C HIS A 21 15.10 6.92 20.85
N LEU A 22 14.09 6.89 19.98
CA LEU A 22 14.14 6.37 18.61
C LEU A 22 14.44 4.88 18.48
N THR A 23 14.35 4.10 19.56
CA THR A 23 14.54 2.65 19.44
C THR A 23 13.37 2.01 18.69
N VAL A 24 13.70 1.23 17.66
CA VAL A 24 12.73 0.48 16.86
C VAL A 24 12.66 -0.95 17.34
N ASP A 25 11.45 -1.39 17.67
CA ASP A 25 11.12 -2.78 17.96
C ASP A 25 10.38 -3.36 16.76
N TRP A 26 11.07 -4.21 15.99
CA TRP A 26 10.51 -4.85 14.80
C TRP A 26 9.51 -5.96 15.13
N THR A 27 9.63 -6.59 16.30
CA THR A 27 8.76 -7.69 16.73
C THR A 27 7.37 -7.17 17.07
N TYR A 28 7.30 -6.09 17.84
CA TYR A 28 6.03 -5.47 18.23
C TYR A 28 5.63 -4.29 17.33
N LYS A 29 6.45 -3.98 16.32
CA LYS A 29 6.32 -2.79 15.46
C LYS A 29 6.10 -1.53 16.27
N THR A 30 6.99 -1.25 17.23
CA THR A 30 6.90 -0.04 18.05
C THR A 30 8.12 0.84 17.90
N VAL A 31 7.91 2.16 17.81
CA VAL A 31 8.99 3.15 17.85
C VAL A 31 8.90 3.88 19.18
N THR A 32 9.99 3.84 19.95
CA THR A 32 10.04 4.47 21.27
C THR A 32 10.49 5.93 21.13
N VAL A 33 9.79 6.85 21.78
CA VAL A 33 10.03 8.29 21.66
C VAL A 33 10.04 8.92 23.04
N TYR A 34 11.13 9.62 23.33
CA TYR A 34 11.26 10.41 24.56
C TYR A 34 10.22 11.55 24.61
N GLU A 35 9.52 11.70 25.73
CA GLU A 35 8.38 12.63 25.83
C GLU A 35 8.69 14.01 26.44
N HIS A 36 9.74 14.14 27.27
CA HIS A 36 9.95 15.33 28.09
C HIS A 36 10.84 16.39 27.41
N LEU A 37 10.36 17.03 26.34
CA LEU A 37 11.11 18.08 25.63
C LEU A 37 11.55 19.23 26.55
N ILE A 38 10.70 19.66 27.49
CA ILE A 38 11.01 20.73 28.46
C ILE A 38 12.22 20.37 29.32
N CYS A 39 12.35 19.08 29.69
CA CYS A 39 13.48 18.60 30.49
C CYS A 39 14.81 18.76 29.73
N LEU A 40 14.81 18.44 28.43
CA LEU A 40 16.00 18.60 27.58
C LEU A 40 16.40 20.08 27.47
N TRP A 41 15.43 20.98 27.29
CA TRP A 41 15.68 22.42 27.23
C TRP A 41 16.24 22.99 28.52
N ASN A 42 15.63 22.65 29.66
CA ASN A 42 16.11 23.10 30.97
C ASN A 42 17.54 22.62 31.24
N HIS A 43 17.87 21.39 30.85
CA HIS A 43 19.24 20.89 30.95
C HIS A 43 20.19 21.57 29.97
N LEU A 44 19.74 21.95 28.78
CA LEU A 44 20.57 22.66 27.80
C LEU A 44 20.93 24.08 28.27
N GLU A 45 19.99 24.78 28.90
CA GLU A 45 20.20 26.13 29.45
C GLU A 45 21.05 26.13 30.73
N THR A 46 21.18 24.99 31.41
CA THR A 46 21.94 24.87 32.65
C THR A 46 23.42 24.55 32.37
N ASP A 47 24.34 25.38 32.85
CA ASP A 47 25.78 25.15 32.67
C ASP A 47 26.36 23.96 33.47
N ALA A 48 25.60 23.43 34.44
CA ALA A 48 25.96 22.26 35.24
C ALA A 48 25.30 20.95 34.77
N ALA A 49 24.97 20.83 33.48
CA ALA A 49 24.31 19.64 32.96
C ALA A 49 25.21 18.40 33.05
N ILE A 50 24.66 17.31 33.60
CA ILE A 50 25.31 15.99 33.64
C ILE A 50 25.40 15.38 32.23
N ILE A 51 24.45 15.75 31.36
CA ILE A 51 24.38 15.28 29.98
C ILE A 51 25.15 16.24 29.08
N PRO A 52 26.02 15.76 28.17
CA PRO A 52 26.74 16.62 27.24
C PRO A 52 25.79 17.45 26.38
N LYS A 53 26.09 18.74 26.19
CA LYS A 53 25.24 19.66 25.40
C LYS A 53 24.95 19.11 23.99
N ALA A 54 25.94 18.50 23.34
CA ALA A 54 25.78 17.88 22.02
C ALA A 54 24.69 16.78 21.99
N VAL A 55 24.56 15.99 23.05
CA VAL A 55 23.52 14.94 23.15
C VAL A 55 22.13 15.57 23.31
N LEU A 56 22.03 16.63 24.10
CA LEU A 56 20.77 17.35 24.32
C LEU A 56 20.30 18.05 23.04
N GLU A 57 21.22 18.73 22.34
CA GLU A 57 20.95 19.37 21.06
C GLU A 57 20.48 18.35 20.02
N GLU A 58 21.17 17.22 19.89
CA GLU A 58 20.78 16.19 18.94
C GLU A 58 19.41 15.57 19.28
N ALA A 59 19.12 15.32 20.55
CA ALA A 59 17.81 14.80 20.99
C ALA A 59 16.66 15.79 20.72
N ILE A 60 16.92 17.10 20.83
CA ILE A 60 15.94 18.14 20.47
C ILE A 60 15.75 18.18 18.95
N ASP A 61 16.84 18.08 18.19
CA ASP A 61 16.80 18.07 16.73
C ASP A 61 16.08 16.84 16.17
N THR A 62 16.27 15.65 16.75
CA THR A 62 15.52 14.45 16.36
C THR A 62 14.02 14.61 16.68
N LEU A 63 13.66 15.18 17.82
CA LEU A 63 12.25 15.47 18.14
C LEU A 63 11.63 16.46 17.14
N ASN A 64 12.38 17.48 16.72
CA ASN A 64 11.96 18.43 15.68
C ASN A 64 11.80 17.76 14.31
N LEU A 65 12.67 16.81 13.98
CA LEU A 65 12.58 16.01 12.76
C LEU A 65 11.29 15.16 12.74
N LEU A 66 10.99 14.50 13.85
CA LEU A 66 9.82 13.61 13.99
C LEU A 66 8.49 14.34 14.06
N PHE A 67 8.48 15.50 14.73
CA PHE A 67 7.29 16.29 15.02
C PHE A 67 7.45 17.75 14.58
N PRO A 68 7.41 18.01 13.26
CA PRO A 68 7.53 19.37 12.75
C PRO A 68 6.37 20.25 13.19
N SER A 69 6.68 21.41 13.76
CA SER A 69 5.70 22.37 14.29
C SER A 69 4.77 22.95 13.22
N GLU A 70 5.23 23.04 11.96
CA GLU A 70 4.48 23.60 10.84
C GLU A 70 3.39 22.65 10.28
N SER A 71 3.43 21.36 10.64
CA SER A 71 2.51 20.35 10.12
C SER A 71 1.26 20.22 10.99
N ARG A 72 0.10 20.60 10.44
CA ARG A 72 -1.21 20.42 11.11
C ARG A 72 -1.49 18.96 11.49
N GLU A 73 -1.09 18.01 10.64
CA GLU A 73 -1.27 16.58 10.93
C GLU A 73 -0.51 16.15 12.18
N THR A 74 0.69 16.72 12.38
CA THR A 74 1.52 16.45 13.56
C THR A 74 0.90 17.07 14.81
N GLN A 75 0.37 18.28 14.71
CA GLN A 75 -0.32 18.96 15.81
C GLN A 75 -1.56 18.17 16.26
N ASP A 76 -2.41 17.76 15.31
CA ASP A 76 -3.61 16.95 15.59
C ASP A 76 -3.24 15.60 16.21
N TYR A 77 -2.18 14.95 15.70
CA TYR A 77 -1.68 13.68 16.21
C TYR A 77 -1.22 13.78 17.67
N LEU A 78 -0.44 14.81 18.00
CA LEU A 78 0.05 15.04 19.37
C LEU A 78 -1.09 15.46 20.31
N GLN A 79 -2.01 16.31 19.83
CA GLN A 79 -3.15 16.77 20.62
C GLN A 79 -4.08 15.61 21.01
N LYS A 80 -4.37 14.68 20.09
CA LYS A 80 -5.14 13.47 20.38
C LYS A 80 -4.51 12.60 21.48
N ARG A 81 -3.19 12.70 21.66
CA ARG A 81 -2.42 11.96 22.66
C ARG A 81 -2.14 12.77 23.92
N GLY A 82 -2.77 13.95 24.07
CA GLY A 82 -2.57 14.82 25.22
C GLY A 82 -1.18 15.44 25.31
N ARG A 83 -0.39 15.41 24.22
CA ARG A 83 0.98 15.93 24.20
C ARG A 83 0.99 17.34 23.61
N THR A 84 1.57 18.28 24.35
CA THR A 84 1.55 19.72 24.02
C THR A 84 2.93 20.32 23.82
N PHE A 85 4.00 19.52 23.78
CA PHE A 85 5.37 20.04 23.65
C PHE A 85 5.60 20.84 22.34
N TRP A 86 4.82 20.58 21.29
CA TRP A 86 4.82 21.34 20.04
C TRP A 86 4.35 22.80 20.19
N LYS A 87 3.57 23.13 21.24
CA LYS A 87 3.05 24.48 21.50
C LYS A 87 4.09 25.43 22.06
N LEU A 88 5.22 24.92 22.53
CA LEU A 88 6.20 25.69 23.26
C LEU A 88 7.07 26.58 22.35
N GLY A 89 6.91 26.50 21.03
CA GLY A 89 7.62 27.38 20.09
C GLY A 89 9.13 27.10 19.94
N TYR A 90 9.65 26.09 20.65
CA TYR A 90 11.04 25.63 20.58
C TYR A 90 11.33 24.76 19.35
N CYS A 91 10.27 24.24 18.71
CA CYS A 91 10.37 23.43 17.50
C CYS A 91 10.44 24.27 16.22
N LYS A 92 11.36 25.25 16.17
CA LYS A 92 11.58 26.12 14.99
C LYS A 92 12.77 25.71 14.12
N GLY A 93 13.43 24.59 14.47
CA GLY A 93 14.53 24.05 13.67
C GLY A 93 14.07 23.66 12.27
N ARG A 94 14.89 24.00 11.26
CA ARG A 94 14.72 23.48 9.90
C ARG A 94 14.85 21.95 9.98
N ARG A 95 13.93 21.21 9.36
CA ARG A 95 14.07 19.75 9.24
C ARG A 95 15.33 19.46 8.43
N ASP A 96 16.34 18.93 9.09
CA ASP A 96 17.52 18.43 8.43
C ASP A 96 17.37 16.92 8.25
N LEU A 97 17.31 16.48 7.01
CA LEU A 97 17.12 15.06 6.66
C LEU A 97 18.47 14.37 6.45
N GLU A 98 19.58 15.09 6.58
CA GLU A 98 20.92 14.52 6.46
C GLU A 98 21.27 13.69 7.71
N VAL A 99 21.12 12.38 7.56
CA VAL A 99 21.39 11.36 8.60
C VAL A 99 22.78 11.50 9.23
N GLY A 100 23.77 11.86 8.42
CA GLY A 100 25.17 12.00 8.83
C GLY A 100 25.43 13.11 9.85
N ARG A 101 24.44 13.98 10.09
CA ARG A 101 24.51 15.04 11.12
C ARG A 101 24.19 14.51 12.53
N TYR A 102 23.50 13.38 12.62
CA TYR A 102 23.10 12.77 13.89
C TYR A 102 24.14 11.75 14.33
N PHE A 103 24.99 12.12 15.29
CA PHE A 103 26.08 11.27 15.77
C PHE A 103 25.59 10.20 16.75
N TYR A 104 24.67 10.56 17.65
CA TYR A 104 24.16 9.68 18.70
C TYR A 104 22.97 8.84 18.24
N TRP A 105 22.07 9.41 17.44
CA TRP A 105 20.84 8.77 16.96
C TRP A 105 20.83 8.50 15.46
N GLY A 106 21.91 8.76 14.72
CA GLY A 106 21.96 8.55 13.26
C GLY A 106 21.55 7.15 12.83
N ASN A 107 22.02 6.10 13.51
CA ASN A 107 21.62 4.72 13.23
C ASN A 107 20.11 4.48 13.45
N ASN A 108 19.52 5.11 14.45
CA ASN A 108 18.10 4.95 14.78
C ASN A 108 17.24 5.74 13.79
N VAL A 109 17.70 6.94 13.39
CA VAL A 109 17.07 7.73 12.34
C VAL A 109 17.14 6.99 11.00
N GLN A 110 18.28 6.35 10.68
CA GLN A 110 18.44 5.50 9.49
C GLN A 110 17.41 4.38 9.47
N GLN A 111 17.30 3.61 10.56
CA GLN A 111 16.27 2.56 10.67
C GLN A 111 14.85 3.10 10.45
N LEU A 112 14.56 4.31 10.92
CA LEU A 112 13.26 4.92 10.71
C LEU A 112 13.01 5.29 9.24
N MET A 113 14.04 5.74 8.53
CA MET A 113 13.96 5.98 7.08
C MET A 113 13.81 4.68 6.31
N ASP A 114 14.53 3.63 6.70
CA ASP A 114 14.40 2.31 6.09
C ASP A 114 12.96 1.79 6.20
N ILE A 115 12.27 2.02 7.34
CA ILE A 115 10.84 1.70 7.48
C ILE A 115 9.97 2.50 6.51
N ILE A 116 10.27 3.77 6.30
CA ILE A 116 9.50 4.64 5.39
C ILE A 116 9.71 4.19 3.93
N ASP A 117 10.91 3.73 3.61
CA ASP A 117 11.26 3.21 2.29
C ASP A 117 10.75 1.77 2.04
N GLU A 118 10.43 1.02 3.10
CA GLU A 118 9.86 -0.33 3.00
C GLU A 118 8.46 -0.31 2.35
N PRO A 119 8.12 -1.29 1.48
CA PRO A 119 6.80 -1.35 0.85
C PRO A 119 5.66 -1.37 1.88
N LYS A 120 4.66 -0.51 1.66
CA LYS A 120 3.51 -0.33 2.56
C LYS A 120 2.79 -1.66 2.79
N THR A 121 2.52 -1.98 4.05
CA THR A 121 1.86 -3.26 4.42
C THR A 121 0.34 -3.23 4.23
N GLY A 122 -0.24 -4.33 3.71
CA GLY A 122 -1.69 -4.59 3.67
C GLY A 122 -2.42 -4.10 2.41
N PHE A 123 -3.75 -3.95 2.48
CA PHE A 123 -4.58 -3.47 1.33
C PHE A 123 -4.20 -2.08 0.81
N GLN A 124 -3.40 -1.32 1.58
CA GLN A 124 -2.89 -0.03 1.16
C GLN A 124 -1.79 -0.12 0.10
N GLN A 125 -1.14 -1.29 -0.09
CA GLN A 125 -0.20 -1.52 -1.20
C GLN A 125 -0.86 -1.36 -2.57
N PHE A 126 -2.17 -1.62 -2.64
CA PHE A 126 -2.99 -1.53 -3.85
C PHE A 126 -3.59 -0.14 -4.08
N LYS A 127 -3.38 0.82 -3.17
CA LYS A 127 -3.72 2.22 -3.45
C LYS A 127 -2.58 2.84 -4.23
N LEU A 128 -2.93 3.42 -5.38
CA LEU A 128 -1.99 4.15 -6.22
C LEU A 128 -1.34 5.27 -5.38
N ASP A 129 -0.06 5.10 -5.07
CA ASP A 129 0.65 6.10 -4.29
C ASP A 129 0.91 7.34 -5.13
N LYS A 130 0.94 8.52 -4.50
CA LYS A 130 1.11 9.81 -5.20
C LYS A 130 2.44 9.88 -5.96
N GLU A 131 3.42 9.08 -5.54
CA GLU A 131 4.75 8.96 -6.15
C GLU A 131 4.87 7.93 -7.27
N ARG A 132 3.78 7.26 -7.66
CA ARG A 132 3.75 6.32 -8.80
C ARG A 132 4.70 5.12 -8.70
N LYS A 133 5.23 4.80 -7.52
CA LYS A 133 6.14 3.65 -7.32
C LYS A 133 5.47 2.28 -7.51
N ASN A 134 4.16 2.19 -7.25
CA ASN A 134 3.41 0.91 -7.30
C ASN A 134 2.55 0.74 -8.57
N ILE A 135 2.83 1.47 -9.66
CA ILE A 135 2.02 1.37 -10.89
C ILE A 135 2.08 -0.04 -11.48
N LEU A 136 3.24 -0.68 -11.46
CA LEU A 136 3.43 -2.00 -12.07
C LEU A 136 2.61 -3.06 -11.33
N GLU A 137 2.66 -3.07 -10.00
CA GLU A 137 1.88 -4.00 -9.17
C GLU A 137 0.38 -3.75 -9.29
N PHE A 138 -0.04 -2.49 -9.33
CA PHE A 138 -1.44 -2.14 -9.57
C PHE A 138 -1.91 -2.60 -10.96
N ALA A 139 -1.13 -2.32 -11.99
CA ALA A 139 -1.46 -2.70 -13.37
C ALA A 139 -1.54 -4.21 -13.51
N THR A 140 -0.55 -4.96 -13.00
CA THR A 140 -0.54 -6.43 -13.07
C THR A 140 -1.75 -7.05 -12.36
N PHE A 141 -2.14 -6.53 -11.19
CA PHE A 141 -3.36 -6.99 -10.50
C PHE A 141 -4.61 -6.77 -11.35
N TRP A 142 -4.80 -5.56 -11.89
CA TRP A 142 -5.96 -5.26 -12.74
C TRP A 142 -5.94 -6.01 -14.07
N THR A 143 -4.76 -6.25 -14.66
CA THR A 143 -4.62 -7.09 -15.85
C THR A 143 -5.05 -8.52 -15.53
N ALA A 144 -4.57 -9.11 -14.42
CA ALA A 144 -4.97 -10.45 -14.01
C ALA A 144 -6.48 -10.54 -13.75
N ALA A 145 -7.06 -9.54 -13.11
CA ALA A 145 -8.51 -9.46 -12.88
C ALA A 145 -9.30 -9.38 -14.19
N ALA A 146 -8.86 -8.55 -15.14
CA ALA A 146 -9.48 -8.44 -16.46
C ALA A 146 -9.39 -9.76 -17.24
N VAL A 147 -8.23 -10.42 -17.22
CA VAL A 147 -8.04 -11.74 -17.87
C VAL A 147 -8.94 -12.79 -17.24
N ALA A 148 -9.02 -12.87 -15.92
CA ALA A 148 -9.92 -13.80 -15.24
C ALA A 148 -11.39 -13.57 -15.62
N PHE A 149 -11.82 -12.31 -15.63
CA PHE A 149 -13.17 -11.94 -16.02
C PHE A 149 -13.48 -12.33 -17.48
N LEU A 150 -12.58 -12.01 -18.40
CA LEU A 150 -12.72 -12.38 -19.81
C LEU A 150 -12.74 -13.90 -20.00
N THR A 151 -11.95 -14.64 -19.23
CA THR A 151 -11.92 -16.11 -19.30
C THR A 151 -13.26 -16.72 -18.92
N ILE A 152 -13.88 -16.23 -17.83
CA ILE A 152 -15.22 -16.66 -17.39
C ILE A 152 -16.26 -16.33 -18.47
N LEU A 153 -16.18 -15.12 -19.03
CA LEU A 153 -17.11 -14.67 -20.06
C LEU A 153 -16.98 -15.53 -21.33
N SER A 154 -15.75 -15.77 -21.81
CA SER A 154 -15.46 -16.64 -22.94
C SER A 154 -15.95 -18.07 -22.71
N PHE A 155 -15.82 -18.60 -21.49
CA PHE A 155 -16.35 -19.92 -21.15
C PHE A 155 -17.87 -19.97 -21.30
N LEU A 156 -18.59 -18.98 -20.77
CA LEU A 156 -20.06 -18.91 -20.88
C LEU A 156 -20.50 -18.78 -22.34
N PHE A 157 -19.93 -17.85 -23.11
CA PHE A 157 -20.26 -17.71 -24.53
C PHE A 157 -19.93 -18.96 -25.33
N GLY A 158 -18.81 -19.62 -25.01
CA GLY A 158 -18.43 -20.90 -25.62
C GLY A 158 -19.51 -21.97 -25.42
N THR A 159 -19.99 -22.15 -24.19
CA THR A 159 -21.05 -23.15 -23.90
C THR A 159 -22.34 -22.86 -24.66
N VAL A 160 -22.74 -21.59 -24.74
CA VAL A 160 -23.96 -21.17 -25.45
C VAL A 160 -23.80 -21.43 -26.95
N ALA A 161 -22.66 -21.04 -27.53
CA ALA A 161 -22.36 -21.28 -28.94
C ALA A 161 -22.42 -22.78 -29.29
N THR A 162 -21.83 -23.65 -28.45
CA THR A 162 -21.90 -25.10 -28.66
C THR A 162 -23.34 -25.61 -28.73
N VAL A 163 -24.21 -25.18 -27.81
CA VAL A 163 -25.64 -25.59 -27.83
C VAL A 163 -26.33 -25.13 -29.11
N TYR A 164 -26.10 -23.89 -29.54
CA TYR A 164 -26.67 -23.39 -30.80
C TYR A 164 -26.15 -24.13 -32.02
N THR A 165 -24.86 -24.50 -32.07
CA THR A 165 -24.30 -25.29 -33.18
C THR A 165 -24.95 -26.66 -33.30
N VAL A 166 -25.23 -27.35 -32.18
CA VAL A 166 -25.94 -28.64 -32.18
C VAL A 166 -27.37 -28.48 -32.70
N LYS A 167 -28.08 -27.43 -32.27
CA LYS A 167 -29.42 -27.15 -32.78
C LYS A 167 -29.43 -26.87 -34.29
N GLN A 168 -28.48 -26.06 -34.77
CA GLN A 168 -28.36 -25.77 -36.20
C GLN A 168 -28.00 -27.02 -37.00
N TYR A 169 -27.12 -27.88 -36.48
CA TYR A 169 -26.77 -29.15 -37.12
C TYR A 169 -28.00 -30.06 -37.31
N ASN A 170 -28.83 -30.19 -36.28
CA ASN A 170 -30.06 -30.99 -36.37
C ASN A 170 -31.06 -30.42 -37.39
N VAL A 171 -31.22 -29.10 -37.43
CA VAL A 171 -32.06 -28.44 -38.44
C VAL A 171 -31.50 -28.68 -39.85
N ALA A 172 -30.19 -28.58 -40.03
CA ALA A 172 -29.54 -28.82 -41.32
C ALA A 172 -29.79 -30.25 -41.83
N ILE A 173 -29.69 -31.26 -40.97
CA ILE A 173 -30.02 -32.65 -41.32
C ILE A 173 -31.49 -32.78 -41.73
N ALA A 174 -32.41 -32.20 -40.95
CA ALA A 174 -33.84 -32.24 -41.26
C ALA A 174 -34.13 -31.59 -42.62
N THR A 175 -33.52 -30.43 -42.92
CA THR A 175 -33.67 -29.76 -44.22
C THR A 175 -33.09 -30.56 -45.37
N TYR A 176 -31.93 -31.21 -45.18
CA TYR A 176 -31.32 -32.08 -46.18
C TYR A 176 -32.23 -33.27 -46.52
N ASN A 177 -32.79 -33.94 -45.51
CA ASN A 177 -33.70 -35.07 -45.70
C ASN A 177 -34.98 -34.66 -46.45
N LEU A 178 -35.55 -33.49 -46.14
CA LEU A 178 -36.72 -32.97 -46.85
C LEU A 178 -36.42 -32.65 -48.33
N GLN A 179 -35.27 -32.03 -48.60
CA GLN A 179 -34.83 -31.75 -49.98
C GLN A 179 -34.60 -33.04 -50.76
N LEU A 180 -33.99 -34.05 -50.14
CA LEU A 180 -33.79 -35.36 -50.75
C LEU A 180 -35.14 -36.03 -51.08
N ALA A 181 -36.08 -36.05 -50.13
CA ALA A 181 -37.41 -36.60 -50.33
C ALA A 181 -38.17 -35.89 -51.47
N GLN A 182 -38.06 -34.55 -51.54
CA GLN A 182 -38.66 -33.77 -52.62
C GLN A 182 -38.03 -34.10 -53.98
N ALA A 183 -36.70 -34.24 -54.06
CA ALA A 183 -36.00 -34.60 -55.29
C ALA A 183 -36.35 -36.03 -55.77
N CYS A 184 -36.50 -37.00 -54.85
CA CYS A 184 -36.97 -38.34 -55.21
C CYS A 184 -38.43 -38.34 -55.69
N ALA A 185 -39.27 -37.43 -55.19
CA ALA A 185 -40.69 -37.34 -55.56
C ALA A 185 -40.92 -36.67 -56.93
N THR A 186 -40.10 -35.69 -57.33
CA THR A 186 -40.29 -34.95 -58.59
C THR A 186 -39.73 -35.65 -59.82
N GLN A 187 -39.01 -36.78 -59.68
CA GLN A 187 -38.52 -37.63 -60.78
C GLN A 187 -37.65 -36.92 -61.85
N GLU A 188 -37.26 -35.66 -61.62
CA GLU A 188 -36.42 -34.87 -62.53
C GLU A 188 -34.94 -35.28 -62.48
N ILE A 189 -34.49 -35.94 -61.40
CA ILE A 189 -33.10 -36.34 -61.19
C ILE A 189 -33.06 -37.74 -60.57
N PHE A 190 -32.43 -38.71 -61.25
CA PHE A 190 -32.32 -40.10 -60.78
C PHE A 190 -31.11 -40.25 -59.85
N LEU A 191 -31.34 -40.40 -58.54
CA LEU A 191 -30.31 -40.60 -57.51
C LEU A 191 -30.36 -42.04 -56.96
N PRO A 192 -29.80 -43.05 -57.68
CA PRO A 192 -30.02 -44.47 -57.41
C PRO A 192 -29.47 -44.98 -56.08
N GLN A 193 -28.54 -44.25 -55.45
CA GLN A 193 -27.95 -44.62 -54.16
C GLN A 193 -28.70 -44.00 -52.96
N TYR A 194 -29.61 -43.05 -53.20
CA TYR A 194 -30.28 -42.26 -52.16
C TYR A 194 -31.81 -42.36 -52.20
N CYS A 195 -32.38 -42.70 -53.36
CA CYS A 195 -33.81 -42.97 -53.54
C CYS A 195 -33.99 -44.48 -53.78
N SER A 196 -34.24 -45.26 -52.72
CA SER A 196 -34.57 -46.68 -52.79
C SER A 196 -35.90 -46.96 -52.09
#